data_AF-A0A7J3EEV4-F1
#
_entry.id   AF-A0A7J3EEV4-F1
#
_cell.length_a   1.000
_cell.length_b   1.000
_cell.length_c   1.000
_cell.angle_alpha   90.00
_cell.angle_beta   90.00
_cell.angle_gamma   90.00
#
_symmetry.space_group_name_H-M   'P 1'
#
loop_
_entity.id
_entity.type
_entity.pdbx_description
1 polymer ?
#
loop_
_entity_poly.entity_id
_entity_poly.type
_entity_poly.pdbx_seq_one_letter_code
_entity_poly.pdbx_strand_id
1 'polypeptide(L)' 'YEELITPKEARRILKVSNKTLWSWYKKGLIRAVKLPSGKLRYYKSDIERILRGELKVGGN' A
#
# COMPACT_ATOMS: atom_id res chain seq x y z
N TYR A 1 16.82 0.12 -7.39
CA TYR A 1 15.60 0.64 -8.03
C TYR A 1 14.44 0.37 -7.10
N GLU A 2 13.79 1.39 -6.55
CA GLU A 2 12.56 1.19 -5.77
C GLU A 2 11.37 1.08 -6.73
N GLU A 3 10.79 -0.11 -6.82
CA GLU A 3 9.59 -0.34 -7.63
C GLU A 3 8.37 0.31 -6.95
N LEU A 4 7.72 1.23 -7.66
CA LEU A 4 6.47 1.85 -7.25
C LEU A 4 5.31 1.16 -7.97
N ILE A 5 4.42 0.54 -7.22
CA ILE A 5 3.25 -0.14 -7.77
C ILE A 5 2.00 0.74 -7.70
N THR A 6 1.08 0.51 -8.63
CA THR A 6 -0.21 1.20 -8.61
C THR A 6 -1.11 0.66 -7.49
N PRO A 7 -2.15 1.40 -7.07
CA PRO A 7 -3.15 0.90 -6.12
C PRO A 7 -3.84 -0.38 -6.61
N LYS A 8 -3.93 -0.53 -7.94
CA LYS A 8 -4.55 -1.69 -8.58
C LYS A 8 -3.69 -2.95 -8.43
N GLU A 9 -2.38 -2.83 -8.61
CA GLU A 9 -1.44 -3.92 -8.33
C GLU A 9 -1.34 -4.23 -6.85
N ALA A 10 -1.24 -3.20 -6.00
CA ALA A 10 -1.25 -3.35 -4.55
C ALA A 10 -2.46 -4.17 -4.07
N ARG A 11 -3.66 -3.84 -4.58
CA ARG A 11 -4.89 -4.60 -4.33
C ARG A 11 -4.77 -6.07 -4.76
N ARG A 12 -4.19 -6.33 -5.93
CA ARG A 12 -4.09 -7.69 -6.48
C ARG A 12 -3.13 -8.55 -5.66
N ILE A 13 -2.03 -7.96 -5.19
CA ILE A 13 -1.02 -8.63 -4.36
C ILE A 13 -1.56 -8.90 -2.96
N LEU A 14 -2.11 -7.88 -2.31
CA LEU A 14 -2.59 -7.95 -0.93
C LEU A 14 -3.99 -8.57 -0.81
N LYS A 15 -4.71 -8.74 -1.93
CA LYS A 15 -6.14 -9.12 -1.98
C LYS A 15 -7.05 -8.27 -1.08
N VAL A 16 -6.72 -6.98 -0.91
CA VAL A 16 -7.50 -6.04 -0.07
C VAL A 16 -8.38 -5.10 -0.89
N SER A 17 -9.29 -4.42 -0.21
CA SER A 17 -10.13 -3.36 -0.78
C SER A 17 -9.39 -2.02 -0.89
N ASN A 18 -9.87 -1.10 -1.75
CA ASN A 18 -9.29 0.25 -1.91
C ASN A 18 -9.47 1.03 -0.61
N LYS A 19 -10.60 0.83 0.07
CA LYS A 19 -10.82 1.42 1.40
C LYS A 19 -9.72 1.01 2.37
N THR A 20 -9.32 -0.26 2.35
CA THR A 20 -8.25 -0.78 3.21
C THR A 20 -6.91 -0.14 2.88
N LEU A 21 -6.51 -0.10 1.59
CA LEU A 21 -5.30 0.60 1.15
C LEU A 21 -5.30 2.08 1.52
N TRP A 22 -6.44 2.76 1.32
CA TRP A 22 -6.58 4.18 1.66
C TRP A 22 -6.53 4.42 3.17
N SER A 23 -7.15 3.54 3.96
CA SER A 23 -7.07 3.56 5.43
C SER A 23 -5.63 3.36 5.90
N TRP A 24 -4.89 2.41 5.32
CA TRP A 24 -3.49 2.19 5.66
C TRP A 24 -2.61 3.39 5.32
N TYR A 25 -2.82 4.00 4.15
CA TYR A 25 -2.14 5.24 3.79
C TYR A 25 -2.46 6.36 4.78
N LYS A 26 -3.75 6.54 5.13
CA LYS A 26 -4.20 7.55 6.10
C LYS A 26 -3.64 7.30 7.50
N LYS A 27 -3.49 6.02 7.89
CA LYS A 27 -2.88 5.60 9.16
C LYS A 27 -1.35 5.69 9.14
N GLY A 28 -0.71 5.98 8.01
CA GLY A 28 0.75 6.00 7.87
C GLY A 28 1.40 4.62 7.95
N LEU A 29 0.63 3.55 7.77
CA LEU A 29 1.10 2.16 7.82
C LEU A 29 1.87 1.75 6.56
N ILE A 30 1.62 2.44 5.44
CA ILE A 30 2.25 2.18 4.16
C ILE A 30 2.80 3.46 3.57
N ARG A 31 4.03 3.39 3.08
CA ARG A 31 4.59 4.49 2.30
C ARG A 31 3.94 4.53 0.93
N ALA A 32 3.35 5.67 0.60
CA ALA A 32 2.82 5.95 -0.72
C ALA A 32 3.25 7.34 -1.17
N VAL A 33 3.59 7.46 -2.44
CA VAL A 33 3.86 8.73 -3.10
C VAL A 33 2.58 9.20 -3.77
N LYS A 34 2.15 10.41 -3.43
CA LYS A 34 1.09 11.08 -4.16
C LYS A 34 1.72 11.80 -5.36
N LEU A 35 1.40 11.34 -6.56
CA LEU A 35 1.78 12.03 -7.79
C LEU A 35 1.03 13.38 -7.89
N PRO A 36 1.61 14.39 -8.58
CA PRO A 36 0.94 15.67 -8.81
C PRO A 36 -0.40 15.52 -9.56
N SER A 37 -0.60 14.43 -10.32
CA SER A 37 -1.89 14.09 -10.94
C SER A 37 -2.93 13.50 -9.97
N GLY A 38 -2.67 13.47 -8.66
CA GLY A 38 -3.59 12.93 -7.65
C GLY A 38 -3.62 11.40 -7.52
N LYS A 39 -2.83 10.68 -8.32
CA LYS A 39 -2.70 9.21 -8.23
C LYS A 39 -1.73 8.84 -7.11
N LEU A 40 -2.14 7.89 -6.27
CA LEU A 40 -1.26 7.27 -5.27
C LEU A 40 -0.44 6.16 -5.91
N ARG A 41 0.86 6.09 -5.61
CA ARG A 41 1.72 4.94 -5.90
C ARG A 41 2.31 4.42 -4.60
N TYR A 42 2.33 3.12 -4.43
CA TYR A 42 2.83 2.47 -3.22
C TYR A 42 4.22 1.90 -3.48
N TYR A 43 5.08 1.90 -2.46
CA TYR A 43 6.36 1.20 -2.57
C TYR A 43 6.13 -0.30 -2.51
N LYS A 44 6.65 -1.04 -3.51
CA LYS A 44 6.53 -2.49 -3.58
C LYS A 44 7.16 -3.16 -2.36
N SER A 45 8.28 -2.63 -1.86
CA SER A 45 8.94 -3.15 -0.65
C SER A 45 8.03 -3.07 0.59
N ASP A 46 7.33 -1.95 0.81
CA ASP A 46 6.35 -1.84 1.91
C ASP A 46 5.23 -2.89 1.74
N ILE A 47 4.70 -3.03 0.52
CA ILE A 47 3.65 -4.00 0.20
C ILE A 47 4.10 -5.44 0.47
N GLU A 48 5.32 -5.79 0.08
CA GLU A 48 5.91 -7.11 0.34
C GLU A 48 6.15 -7.36 1.84
N ARG A 49 6.55 -6.33 2.61
CA ARG A 49 6.69 -6.43 4.07
C ARG A 49 5.34 -6.66 4.76
N ILE A 50 4.29 -6.01 4.28
CA ILE A 50 2.91 -6.28 4.73
C ILE A 50 2.50 -7.70 4.37
N LEU A 51 2.79 -8.14 3.14
CA LEU A 51 2.47 -9.49 2.68
C LEU A 51 3.17 -10.56 3.51
N ARG A 52 4.41 -10.32 3.93
CA ARG A 52 5.14 -11.19 4.88
C ARG A 52 4.57 -11.15 6.30
N GLY A 53 3.68 -10.22 6.63
CA GLY A 53 3.13 -10.05 7.97
C GLY A 53 4.06 -9.29 8.92
N GLU A 54 5.14 -8.66 8.42
CA GLU A 54 6.03 -7.84 9.24
C GLU A 54 5.39 -6.51 9.65
N LEU A 55 4.46 -6.01 8.82
CA LEU A 55 3.63 -4.85 9.13
C LEU A 55 2.24 -5.31 9.55
N LYS A 56 1.95 -5.27 10.85
CA LYS A 56 0.60 -5.48 11.39
C LYS A 56 -0.32 -4.33 10.96
N VAL A 57 -1.07 -4.54 9.88
CA VAL A 57 -1.98 -3.53 9.30
C VAL A 57 -3.47 -3.75 9.61
N GLY A 58 -3.79 -4.66 10.53
CA GLY A 58 -5.14 -4.89 11.03
C GLY A 58 -5.13 -5.19 12.53
N GLY A 59 -5.61 -4.25 13.32
CA GLY A 59 -6.21 -4.55 14.63
C GLY A 59 -7.72 -4.55 14.42
N ASN A 60 -8.36 -5.66 14.85
CA ASN A 60 -9.79 -6.00 14.87
C ASN A 60 -10.79 -4.99 14.27
#